data_AF-A0A8T5FCU8-F1
#
_entry.id   AF-A0A8T5FCU8-F1
#
_cell.length_a   1.000
_cell.length_b   1.000
_cell.length_c   1.000
_cell.angle_alpha   90.00
_cell.angle_beta   90.00
_cell.angle_gamma   90.00
#
_symmetry.space_group_name_H-M   'P 1'
#
loop_
_entity.id
_entity.type
_entity.pdbx_description
1 polymer ?
#
loop_
_entity_poly.entity_id
_entity_poly.type
_entity_poly.pdbx_seq_one_letter_code
_entity_poly.pdbx_strand_id
1 'polypeptide(L)'
;MGGNDDYLYVLKALQEIPFGVGKKLLTEFLQGEEKHKTIRKHQMHKYSNFGSLAYTNEEILQLINRLMHKDFIGVSSIPGNSFWKVLGLTAKGRAELSCPTLNQKISITQKSVKETIITDEDRKIFSAIPFLEPFNDAQKKAIICQNSRILCIAGAGSGKTTVLTKRIEFLTTYLSVDPRKILAITFTKKARQEMISRITVPGVSVETFNSFCEKMLQRHNHLLYDKEFRIINYREKILLFRKALSILGMPLNRAINTYFSIAQRRGKTPEKLMNIFMNDMYLLRDFFRARNLNMDSDSFDIDIEHQKSFKMVSAISRLIDSQMIEQGFRDFSDQLLETLSLFSKHPELIQKYDHILIDEFQDVNASQIQLIDLLNPTNLFAVGDPRQSIYGWRGSDIKYILNFEEKYSDCEIISLTINYRSTKGIVDLCNSCCKELGFADLKAHLGDDTIDSHLIKQSNKQQEFAFVIDKII
;
A
#
# COMPACT_ATOMS: atom_id res chain seq x y z
N MET A 1 -14.70 -0.35 4.96
CA MET A 1 -13.85 -0.25 6.17
C MET A 1 -13.54 1.22 6.35
N GLY A 2 -13.94 1.74 7.50
CA GLY A 2 -14.15 3.14 7.86
C GLY A 2 -13.15 4.18 7.38
N GLY A 3 -13.66 5.39 7.17
CA GLY A 3 -12.84 6.58 7.01
C GLY A 3 -11.87 6.72 8.17
N ASN A 4 -10.69 7.21 7.86
CA ASN A 4 -9.54 7.33 8.77
C ASN A 4 -9.77 8.36 9.89
N ASP A 5 -11.02 8.76 10.18
CA ASP A 5 -11.42 9.76 11.19
C ASP A 5 -12.78 9.43 11.84
N ASP A 6 -13.32 8.23 11.62
CA ASP A 6 -14.72 7.92 12.00
C ASP A 6 -14.98 7.99 13.52
N TYR A 7 -13.93 7.83 14.34
CA TYR A 7 -14.00 8.00 15.79
C TYR A 7 -14.28 9.45 16.22
N LEU A 8 -13.93 10.45 15.39
CA LEU A 8 -14.19 11.85 15.69
C LEU A 8 -15.68 12.16 15.68
N TYR A 9 -16.49 11.47 14.88
CA TYR A 9 -17.95 11.63 14.91
C TYR A 9 -18.53 11.18 16.25
N VAL A 10 -17.98 10.13 16.86
CA VAL A 10 -18.37 9.69 18.20
C VAL A 10 -18.04 10.75 19.25
N LEU A 11 -16.85 11.34 19.19
CA LEU A 11 -16.43 12.38 20.12
C LEU A 11 -17.23 13.68 19.93
N LYS A 12 -17.49 14.09 18.68
CA LYS A 12 -18.29 15.27 18.34
C LYS A 12 -19.75 15.11 18.75
N ALA A 13 -20.33 13.92 18.57
CA ALA A 13 -21.68 13.63 19.04
C ALA A 13 -21.81 13.79 20.57
N LEU A 14 -20.82 13.33 21.35
CA LEU A 14 -20.80 13.52 22.80
C LEU A 14 -20.62 14.99 23.23
N GLN A 15 -20.04 15.84 22.37
CA GLN A 15 -19.96 17.28 22.61
C GLN A 15 -21.25 18.01 22.21
N GLU A 16 -21.91 17.55 21.15
CA GLU A 16 -23.12 18.16 20.58
C GLU A 16 -24.38 17.87 21.41
N ILE A 17 -24.50 16.67 22.00
CA ILE A 17 -25.67 16.29 22.77
C ILE A 17 -25.63 16.97 24.15
N PRO A 18 -26.62 17.82 24.52
CA PRO A 18 -26.55 18.68 25.70
C PRO A 18 -26.85 17.96 27.04
N PHE A 19 -26.97 16.63 27.03
CA PHE A 19 -27.29 15.83 28.21
C PHE A 19 -26.54 14.48 28.18
N GLY A 20 -26.41 13.85 29.34
CA GLY A 20 -25.73 12.57 29.46
C GLY A 20 -26.43 11.45 28.67
N VAL A 21 -25.67 10.72 27.86
CA VAL A 21 -26.18 9.62 27.03
C VAL A 21 -25.56 8.29 27.40
N GLY A 22 -26.34 7.22 27.33
CA GLY A 22 -25.84 5.85 27.45
C GLY A 22 -25.33 5.31 26.11
N LYS A 23 -24.61 4.18 26.15
CA LYS A 23 -24.06 3.51 24.93
C LYS A 23 -25.12 3.27 23.86
N LYS A 24 -26.27 2.73 24.26
CA LYS A 24 -27.37 2.40 23.33
C LYS A 24 -27.90 3.62 22.59
N LEU A 25 -28.24 4.69 23.34
CA LEU A 25 -28.75 5.93 22.76
C LEU A 25 -27.72 6.61 21.85
N LEU A 26 -26.45 6.62 22.24
CA LEU A 26 -25.38 7.17 21.41
C LEU A 26 -25.20 6.37 20.10
N THR A 27 -25.28 5.04 20.19
CA THR A 27 -25.18 4.14 19.03
C THR A 27 -26.31 4.40 18.02
N GLU A 28 -27.56 4.41 18.49
CA GLU A 28 -28.73 4.67 17.66
C GLU A 28 -28.72 6.10 17.07
N PHE A 29 -28.21 7.08 17.81
CA PHE A 29 -28.00 8.45 17.32
C PHE A 29 -26.98 8.53 16.17
N LEU A 30 -25.81 7.88 16.33
CA LEU A 30 -24.77 7.82 15.29
C LEU A 30 -25.25 7.10 14.02
N GLN A 31 -26.15 6.11 14.14
CA GLN A 31 -26.73 5.38 13.02
C GLN A 31 -27.89 6.09 12.33
N GLY A 32 -28.49 7.10 12.98
CA GLY A 32 -29.65 7.80 12.42
C GLY A 32 -30.98 7.07 12.65
N GLU A 33 -31.06 6.18 13.63
CA GLU A 33 -32.30 5.45 13.93
C GLU A 33 -33.30 6.32 14.72
N GLU A 34 -34.42 6.68 14.11
CA GLU A 34 -35.48 7.46 14.78
C GLU A 34 -36.40 6.63 15.70
N LYS A 35 -36.13 5.34 15.89
CA LYS A 35 -37.02 4.45 16.67
C LYS A 35 -36.96 4.74 18.18
N HIS A 36 -35.87 5.33 18.68
CA HIS A 36 -35.71 5.58 20.11
C HIS A 36 -36.55 6.78 20.59
N LYS A 37 -37.32 6.57 21.67
CA LYS A 37 -38.22 7.61 22.22
C LYS A 37 -37.51 8.92 22.57
N THR A 38 -36.26 8.84 23.06
CA THR A 38 -35.44 10.02 23.41
C THR A 38 -35.01 10.84 22.20
N ILE A 39 -34.70 10.19 21.06
CA ILE A 39 -34.28 10.87 19.82
C ILE A 39 -35.43 11.74 19.29
N ARG A 40 -36.66 11.21 19.29
CA ARG A 40 -37.87 11.97 18.91
C ARG A 40 -38.18 13.09 19.90
N LYS A 41 -38.16 12.77 21.20
CA LYS A 41 -38.49 13.71 22.28
C LYS A 41 -37.60 14.97 22.26
N HIS A 42 -36.31 14.81 21.95
CA HIS A 42 -35.33 15.90 21.94
C HIS A 42 -34.99 16.41 20.53
N GLN A 43 -35.74 15.99 19.50
CA GLN A 43 -35.52 16.38 18.09
C GLN A 43 -34.07 16.17 17.63
N MET A 44 -33.42 15.10 18.08
CA MET A 44 -31.99 14.87 17.86
C MET A 44 -31.63 14.66 16.38
N HIS A 45 -32.61 14.37 15.51
CA HIS A 45 -32.43 14.34 14.05
C HIS A 45 -31.95 15.67 13.45
N LYS A 46 -32.08 16.78 14.19
CA LYS A 46 -31.60 18.11 13.77
C LYS A 46 -30.12 18.34 14.06
N TYR A 47 -29.48 17.47 14.83
CA TYR A 47 -28.06 17.58 15.17
C TYR A 47 -27.18 17.11 14.01
N SER A 48 -26.03 17.76 13.86
CA SER A 48 -25.10 17.59 12.74
C SER A 48 -24.47 16.20 12.67
N ASN A 49 -24.31 15.50 13.80
CA ASN A 49 -23.75 14.15 13.85
C ASN A 49 -24.81 13.02 13.85
N PHE A 50 -26.09 13.33 13.67
CA PHE A 50 -27.13 12.31 13.55
C PHE A 50 -26.97 11.52 12.25
N GLY A 51 -26.92 10.18 12.34
CA GLY A 51 -26.70 9.33 11.15
C GLY A 51 -25.33 9.49 10.50
N SER A 52 -24.34 9.99 11.24
CA SER A 52 -22.99 10.25 10.71
C SER A 52 -22.14 8.99 10.48
N LEU A 53 -22.51 7.85 11.05
CA LEU A 53 -21.79 6.58 10.89
C LEU A 53 -22.68 5.50 10.23
N ALA A 54 -22.30 5.10 9.01
CA ALA A 54 -22.92 3.98 8.29
C ALA A 54 -22.37 2.61 8.76
N TYR A 55 -22.36 2.38 10.07
CA TYR A 55 -21.81 1.18 10.73
C TYR A 55 -22.92 0.38 11.41
N THR A 56 -22.70 -0.91 11.61
CA THR A 56 -23.58 -1.75 12.44
C THR A 56 -23.53 -1.37 13.92
N ASN A 57 -24.54 -1.79 14.69
CA ASN A 57 -24.64 -1.50 16.12
C ASN A 57 -23.41 -2.06 16.87
N GLU A 58 -22.97 -3.24 16.48
CA GLU A 58 -21.79 -3.90 17.04
C GLU A 58 -20.50 -3.12 16.73
N GLU A 59 -20.32 -2.65 15.50
CA GLU A 59 -19.14 -1.88 15.10
C GLU A 59 -19.03 -0.55 15.85
N ILE A 60 -20.14 0.17 16.01
CA ILE A 60 -20.16 1.43 16.78
C ILE A 60 -19.93 1.15 18.27
N LEU A 61 -20.51 0.08 18.82
CA LEU A 61 -20.24 -0.33 20.21
C LEU A 61 -18.76 -0.70 20.41
N GLN A 62 -18.15 -1.43 19.47
CA GLN A 62 -16.71 -1.71 19.49
C GLN A 62 -15.88 -0.44 19.41
N LEU A 63 -16.28 0.53 18.58
CA LEU A 63 -15.63 1.83 18.47
C LEU A 63 -15.70 2.63 19.78
N ILE A 64 -16.89 2.71 20.39
CA ILE A 64 -17.10 3.34 21.69
C ILE A 64 -16.26 2.65 22.77
N ASN A 65 -16.25 1.32 22.82
CA ASN A 65 -15.46 0.56 23.79
C ASN A 65 -13.95 0.80 23.61
N ARG A 66 -13.47 0.89 22.37
CA ARG A 66 -12.08 1.22 22.05
C ARG A 66 -11.71 2.63 22.53
N LEU A 67 -12.58 3.61 22.34
CA LEU A 67 -12.38 4.98 22.81
C LEU A 67 -12.41 5.07 24.34
N MET A 68 -13.23 4.26 25.00
CA MET A 68 -13.21 4.11 26.46
C MET A 68 -11.89 3.51 26.96
N HIS A 69 -11.42 2.43 26.33
CA HIS A 69 -10.14 1.81 26.70
C HIS A 69 -8.94 2.76 26.53
N LYS A 70 -8.99 3.66 25.55
CA LYS A 70 -7.95 4.67 25.30
C LYS A 70 -8.12 5.95 26.14
N ASP A 71 -9.08 5.97 27.06
CA ASP A 71 -9.40 7.08 27.96
C ASP A 71 -9.87 8.37 27.25
N PHE A 72 -10.52 8.26 26.09
CA PHE A 72 -11.16 9.39 25.42
C PHE A 72 -12.62 9.61 25.88
N ILE A 73 -13.29 8.53 26.28
CA ILE A 73 -14.68 8.56 26.79
C ILE A 73 -14.69 7.96 28.19
N GLY A 74 -15.18 8.73 29.15
CA GLY A 74 -15.38 8.30 30.54
C GLY A 74 -16.83 7.92 30.81
N VAL A 75 -17.04 7.17 31.89
CA VAL A 75 -18.36 6.85 32.41
C VAL A 75 -18.55 7.53 33.76
N SER A 76 -19.58 8.36 33.89
CA SER A 76 -19.96 8.98 35.15
C SER A 76 -21.37 8.55 35.56
N SER A 77 -21.66 8.64 36.86
CA SER A 77 -23.01 8.47 37.39
C SER A 77 -23.70 9.84 37.48
N ILE A 78 -25.00 9.89 37.23
CA ILE A 78 -25.78 11.13 37.35
C ILE A 78 -25.95 11.49 38.84
N PRO A 79 -25.77 12.75 39.26
CA PRO A 79 -26.06 13.20 40.62
C PRO A 79 -27.50 12.85 41.02
N GLY A 80 -27.68 12.13 42.12
CA GLY A 80 -28.99 11.67 42.60
C GLY A 80 -29.44 10.30 42.07
N ASN A 81 -28.71 9.67 41.13
CA ASN A 81 -28.99 8.30 40.70
C ASN A 81 -27.71 7.55 40.29
N SER A 82 -27.11 6.84 41.25
CA SER A 82 -25.84 6.12 41.07
C SER A 82 -25.90 4.99 40.05
N PHE A 83 -27.10 4.45 39.78
CA PHE A 83 -27.34 3.34 38.86
C PHE A 83 -27.24 3.75 37.39
N TRP A 84 -27.45 5.04 37.08
CA TRP A 84 -27.49 5.52 35.70
C TRP A 84 -26.10 5.96 35.27
N LYS A 85 -25.51 5.16 34.37
CA LYS A 85 -24.18 5.39 33.79
C LYS A 85 -24.31 6.15 32.48
N VAL A 86 -23.70 7.33 32.42
CA VAL A 86 -23.67 8.18 31.22
C VAL A 86 -22.24 8.34 30.71
N LEU A 87 -22.12 8.50 29.40
CA LEU A 87 -20.87 8.73 28.70
C LEU A 87 -20.57 10.22 28.65
N GLY A 88 -19.29 10.57 28.77
CA GLY A 88 -18.82 11.93 28.59
C GLY A 88 -17.36 11.97 28.15
N LEU A 89 -16.95 13.11 27.58
CA LEU A 89 -15.57 13.33 27.15
C LEU A 89 -14.65 13.58 28.36
N THR A 90 -13.56 12.82 28.43
CA THR A 90 -12.45 13.06 29.36
C THR A 90 -11.65 14.30 28.93
N ALA A 91 -10.70 14.76 29.76
CA ALA A 91 -9.79 15.83 29.35
C ALA A 91 -9.02 15.46 28.06
N LYS A 92 -8.61 14.19 27.94
CA LYS A 92 -7.95 13.63 26.76
C LYS A 92 -8.87 13.60 25.55
N GLY A 93 -10.15 13.19 25.71
CA GLY A 93 -11.16 13.22 24.65
C GLY A 93 -11.47 14.61 24.11
N ARG A 94 -11.43 15.64 24.97
CA ARG A 94 -11.61 17.04 24.54
C ARG A 94 -10.38 17.58 23.80
N ALA A 95 -9.18 17.27 24.25
CA ALA A 95 -7.94 17.62 23.55
C ALA A 95 -7.88 16.98 22.16
N GLU A 96 -8.38 15.74 22.03
CA GLU A 96 -8.47 14.99 20.78
C GLU A 96 -9.37 15.67 19.73
N LEU A 97 -10.44 16.34 20.17
CA LEU A 97 -11.33 17.09 19.26
C LEU A 97 -10.67 18.34 18.68
N SER A 98 -9.79 18.99 19.45
CA SER A 98 -8.99 20.13 18.97
C SER A 98 -7.78 19.70 18.14
N CYS A 99 -7.15 18.58 18.49
CA CYS A 99 -5.96 18.03 17.84
C CYS A 99 -6.13 16.51 17.70
N PRO A 100 -6.65 16.00 16.56
CA PRO A 100 -6.81 14.57 16.34
C PRO A 100 -5.45 13.86 16.36
N THR A 101 -5.18 12.99 17.34
CA THR A 101 -3.90 12.29 17.50
C THR A 101 -4.00 10.79 17.21
N LEU A 102 -5.18 10.19 17.35
CA LEU A 102 -5.45 8.77 17.11
C LEU A 102 -5.14 8.35 15.67
N ASN A 103 -5.36 9.28 14.74
CA ASN A 103 -5.14 9.11 13.30
C ASN A 103 -4.26 10.22 12.70
N GLN A 104 -3.59 11.04 13.54
CA GLN A 104 -2.33 11.63 13.08
C GLN A 104 -1.51 10.46 12.59
N LYS A 105 -1.22 10.46 11.28
CA LYS A 105 -0.35 9.51 10.57
C LYS A 105 0.59 8.92 11.59
N ILE A 106 0.62 7.58 11.73
CA ILE A 106 1.61 6.80 12.49
C ILE A 106 2.69 7.76 12.87
N SER A 107 2.65 8.27 14.08
CA SER A 107 3.62 9.27 14.44
C SER A 107 4.94 8.56 14.24
N ILE A 108 5.67 8.91 13.18
CA ILE A 108 7.07 8.55 12.92
C ILE A 108 7.92 9.26 14.00
N THR A 109 7.33 9.58 15.16
CA THR A 109 8.02 9.76 16.41
C THR A 109 8.77 8.48 16.71
N GLN A 110 10.01 8.48 16.24
CA GLN A 110 11.15 7.84 16.90
C GLN A 110 11.24 6.32 16.82
N LYS A 111 10.92 5.71 15.66
CA LYS A 111 11.89 4.71 15.17
C LYS A 111 12.95 5.50 14.42
N SER A 112 13.88 6.10 15.17
CA SER A 112 15.12 6.57 14.58
C SER A 112 15.68 5.38 13.80
N VAL A 113 15.79 5.53 12.48
CA VAL A 113 16.45 4.52 11.66
C VAL A 113 17.84 4.35 12.27
N LYS A 114 18.08 3.19 12.89
CA LYS A 114 19.33 2.91 13.60
C LYS A 114 20.47 3.12 12.60
N GLU A 115 21.45 3.92 12.98
CA GLU A 115 22.67 4.02 12.19
C GLU A 115 23.30 2.63 12.09
N THR A 116 23.87 2.34 10.92
CA THR A 116 24.56 1.07 10.70
C THR A 116 25.75 0.98 11.66
N ILE A 117 25.69 0.05 12.60
CA ILE A 117 26.81 -0.24 13.50
C ILE A 117 27.81 -1.07 12.72
N ILE A 118 29.07 -0.62 12.65
CA ILE A 118 30.18 -1.36 12.04
C ILE A 118 31.12 -1.78 13.17
N THR A 119 31.27 -3.09 13.37
CA THR A 119 32.13 -3.65 14.41
C THR A 119 33.59 -3.75 13.94
N ASP A 120 34.54 -3.93 14.87
CA ASP A 120 35.94 -4.17 14.50
C ASP A 120 36.12 -5.51 13.77
N GLU A 121 35.26 -6.48 14.04
CA GLU A 121 35.23 -7.75 13.31
C GLU A 121 34.78 -7.54 11.87
N ASP A 122 33.74 -6.73 11.64
CA ASP A 122 33.32 -6.34 10.29
C ASP A 122 34.48 -5.72 9.52
N ARG A 123 35.23 -4.79 10.14
CA ARG A 123 36.38 -4.13 9.49
C ARG A 123 37.50 -5.10 9.11
N LYS A 124 37.76 -6.12 9.92
CA LYS A 124 38.73 -7.19 9.59
C LYS A 124 38.27 -8.04 8.42
N ILE A 125 36.98 -8.36 8.36
CA ILE A 125 36.42 -9.11 7.22
C ILE A 125 36.47 -8.25 5.96
N PHE A 126 36.16 -6.96 6.07
CA PHE A 126 36.18 -6.02 4.94
C PHE A 126 37.57 -5.93 4.30
N SER A 127 38.64 -5.88 5.08
CA SER A 127 40.01 -5.82 4.55
C SER A 127 40.49 -7.15 3.98
N ALA A 128 39.92 -8.28 4.42
CA ALA A 128 40.27 -9.61 3.91
C ALA A 128 39.65 -9.94 2.54
N ILE A 129 38.64 -9.18 2.09
CA ILE A 129 37.89 -9.45 0.86
C ILE A 129 38.07 -8.28 -0.14
N PRO A 130 39.03 -8.37 -1.09
CA PRO A 130 39.31 -7.29 -2.05
C PRO A 130 38.10 -6.85 -2.88
N PHE A 131 37.15 -7.74 -3.13
CA PHE A 131 35.88 -7.44 -3.81
C PHE A 131 35.10 -6.30 -3.15
N LEU A 132 35.33 -6.04 -1.86
CA LEU A 132 34.63 -5.01 -1.11
C LEU A 132 35.28 -3.63 -1.18
N GLU A 133 36.53 -3.49 -1.62
CA GLU A 133 37.28 -2.23 -1.59
C GLU A 133 36.53 -1.01 -2.16
N PRO A 134 35.81 -1.11 -3.31
CA PRO A 134 35.14 0.05 -3.91
C PRO A 134 33.95 0.61 -3.10
N PHE A 135 33.48 -0.11 -2.09
CA PHE A 135 32.25 0.21 -1.38
C PHE A 135 32.52 0.88 -0.03
N ASN A 136 31.57 1.69 0.45
CA ASN A 136 31.64 2.21 1.82
C ASN A 136 31.28 1.11 2.84
N ASP A 137 31.62 1.31 4.12
CA ASP A 137 31.42 0.30 5.17
C ASP A 137 29.97 -0.19 5.31
N ALA A 138 28.97 0.69 5.14
CA ALA A 138 27.57 0.30 5.23
C ALA A 138 27.14 -0.58 4.03
N GLN A 139 27.60 -0.25 2.82
CA GLN A 139 27.41 -1.08 1.64
C GLN A 139 28.14 -2.43 1.77
N LYS A 140 29.39 -2.42 2.27
CA LYS A 140 30.16 -3.65 2.54
C LYS A 140 29.40 -4.57 3.50
N LYS A 141 28.92 -4.01 4.60
CA LYS A 141 28.09 -4.74 5.58
C LYS A 141 26.83 -5.33 4.92
N ALA A 142 26.11 -4.55 4.12
CA ALA A 142 24.91 -5.03 3.43
C ALA A 142 25.20 -6.17 2.43
N ILE A 143 26.34 -6.12 1.74
CA ILE A 143 26.75 -7.13 0.78
C ILE A 143 27.06 -8.46 1.49
N ILE A 144 27.77 -8.44 2.62
CA ILE A 144 28.27 -9.68 3.26
C ILE A 144 27.52 -10.17 4.49
N CYS A 145 26.61 -9.37 5.04
CA CYS A 145 25.84 -9.73 6.23
C CYS A 145 25.15 -11.10 6.05
N GLN A 146 25.31 -11.98 7.03
CA GLN A 146 24.84 -13.37 6.99
C GLN A 146 23.51 -13.57 7.74
N ASN A 147 22.94 -12.53 8.35
CA ASN A 147 21.63 -12.63 8.99
C ASN A 147 20.58 -13.11 7.99
N SER A 148 19.66 -13.95 8.47
CA SER A 148 18.61 -14.54 7.63
C SER A 148 17.57 -13.52 7.20
N ARG A 149 17.36 -12.45 7.99
CA ARG A 149 16.43 -11.36 7.68
C ARG A 149 17.22 -10.06 7.69
N ILE A 150 17.30 -9.40 6.54
CA ILE A 150 18.05 -8.14 6.40
C ILE A 150 17.15 -7.12 5.72
N LEU A 151 17.04 -5.94 6.33
CA LEU A 151 16.44 -4.77 5.70
C LEU A 151 17.52 -3.71 5.47
N CYS A 152 17.74 -3.38 4.20
CA CYS A 152 18.59 -2.28 3.80
C CYS A 152 17.75 -1.02 3.53
N ILE A 153 17.73 -0.08 4.48
CA ILE A 153 17.10 1.23 4.32
C ILE A 153 18.07 2.11 3.56
N ALA A 154 17.79 2.36 2.28
CA ALA A 154 18.78 2.89 1.36
C ALA A 154 18.26 4.12 0.64
N GLY A 155 18.85 5.27 0.95
CA GLY A 155 18.43 6.56 0.40
C GLY A 155 18.48 6.65 -1.11
N ALA A 156 17.87 7.70 -1.66
CA ALA A 156 18.05 8.08 -3.06
C ALA A 156 19.55 8.16 -3.39
N GLY A 157 19.97 7.56 -4.50
CA GLY A 157 21.35 7.61 -4.96
C GLY A 157 22.38 6.86 -4.10
N SER A 158 21.97 6.05 -3.11
CA SER A 158 22.88 5.36 -2.19
C SER A 158 23.46 4.02 -2.70
N GLY A 159 23.08 3.61 -3.91
CA GLY A 159 23.57 2.36 -4.51
C GLY A 159 22.73 1.11 -4.19
N LYS A 160 21.42 1.25 -3.94
CA LYS A 160 20.45 0.13 -3.74
C LYS A 160 20.69 -1.07 -4.66
N THR A 161 20.56 -0.83 -5.96
CA THR A 161 20.71 -1.88 -6.98
C THR A 161 22.13 -2.44 -7.00
N THR A 162 23.15 -1.62 -6.74
CA THR A 162 24.55 -2.08 -6.67
C THR A 162 24.77 -3.04 -5.50
N VAL A 163 24.23 -2.73 -4.32
CA VAL A 163 24.30 -3.62 -3.15
C VAL A 163 23.57 -4.94 -3.43
N LEU A 164 22.38 -4.89 -4.04
CA LEU A 164 21.64 -6.09 -4.43
C LEU A 164 22.44 -6.99 -5.38
N THR A 165 22.97 -6.42 -6.47
CA THR A 165 23.72 -7.21 -7.47
C THR A 165 25.02 -7.76 -6.90
N LYS A 166 25.74 -6.95 -6.11
CA LYS A 166 27.01 -7.37 -5.48
C LYS A 166 26.81 -8.38 -4.36
N ARG A 167 25.67 -8.34 -3.66
CA ARG A 167 25.28 -9.41 -2.73
C ARG A 167 25.06 -10.74 -3.45
N ILE A 168 24.37 -10.73 -4.60
CA ILE A 168 24.18 -11.96 -5.40
C ILE A 168 25.54 -12.53 -5.85
N GLU A 169 26.43 -11.68 -6.34
CA GLU A 169 27.80 -12.06 -6.72
C GLU A 169 28.58 -12.64 -5.53
N PHE A 170 28.45 -12.03 -4.34
CA PHE A 170 29.07 -12.53 -3.12
C PHE A 170 28.53 -13.90 -2.69
N LEU A 171 27.21 -14.07 -2.64
CA LEU A 171 26.56 -15.34 -2.28
C LEU A 171 27.00 -16.49 -3.20
N THR A 172 27.07 -16.23 -4.51
CA THR A 172 27.40 -17.24 -5.50
C THR A 172 28.90 -17.54 -5.57
N THR A 173 29.74 -16.51 -5.54
CA THR A 173 31.19 -16.66 -5.76
C THR A 173 31.94 -17.02 -4.47
N TYR A 174 31.57 -16.44 -3.34
CA TYR A 174 32.30 -16.59 -2.07
C TYR A 174 31.66 -17.60 -1.13
N LEU A 175 30.33 -17.72 -1.14
CA LEU A 175 29.61 -18.70 -0.30
C LEU A 175 29.16 -19.94 -1.08
N SER A 176 29.46 -20.01 -2.39
CA SER A 176 29.11 -21.13 -3.26
C SER A 176 27.62 -21.51 -3.23
N VAL A 177 26.74 -20.52 -3.03
CA VAL A 177 25.28 -20.72 -3.10
C VAL A 177 24.90 -21.03 -4.55
N ASP A 178 24.11 -22.09 -4.77
CA ASP A 178 23.59 -22.44 -6.09
C ASP A 178 22.73 -21.28 -6.64
N PRO A 179 23.12 -20.66 -7.79
CA PRO A 179 22.38 -19.55 -8.39
C PRO A 179 20.88 -19.82 -8.59
N ARG A 180 20.50 -21.08 -8.85
CA ARG A 180 19.10 -21.48 -9.09
C ARG A 180 18.23 -21.38 -7.83
N LYS A 181 18.85 -21.29 -6.66
CA LYS A 181 18.18 -21.10 -5.36
C LYS A 181 18.11 -19.63 -4.93
N ILE A 182 18.56 -18.71 -5.78
CA ILE A 182 18.50 -17.26 -5.56
C ILE A 182 17.41 -16.67 -6.46
N LEU A 183 16.45 -15.97 -5.85
CA LEU A 183 15.42 -15.21 -6.54
C LEU A 183 15.55 -13.72 -6.19
N ALA A 184 15.74 -12.88 -7.18
CA ALA A 184 15.70 -11.43 -7.06
C ALA A 184 14.40 -10.89 -7.67
N ILE A 185 13.64 -10.13 -6.88
CA ILE A 185 12.36 -9.53 -7.28
C ILE A 185 12.52 -8.02 -7.37
N THR A 186 12.10 -7.45 -8.48
CA THR A 186 12.10 -6.00 -8.76
C THR A 186 10.67 -5.50 -9.04
N PHE A 187 10.44 -4.20 -8.91
CA PHE A 187 9.10 -3.63 -9.15
C PHE A 187 8.79 -3.43 -10.64
N THR A 188 9.79 -3.12 -11.47
CA THR A 188 9.58 -2.76 -12.89
C THR A 188 10.36 -3.67 -13.84
N LYS A 189 9.83 -3.86 -15.06
CA LYS A 189 10.54 -4.60 -16.12
C LYS A 189 11.88 -3.95 -16.48
N LYS A 190 11.99 -2.63 -16.39
CA LYS A 190 13.24 -1.88 -16.63
C LYS A 190 14.27 -2.21 -15.55
N ALA A 191 13.89 -2.15 -14.27
CA ALA A 191 14.77 -2.50 -13.15
C ALA A 191 15.24 -3.96 -13.24
N ARG A 192 14.34 -4.88 -13.60
CA ARG A 192 14.70 -6.28 -13.91
C ARG A 192 15.79 -6.37 -14.97
N GLN A 193 15.62 -5.70 -16.11
CA GLN A 193 16.60 -5.74 -17.21
C GLN A 193 17.96 -5.14 -16.80
N GLU A 194 17.93 -4.02 -16.07
CA GLU A 194 19.14 -3.38 -15.52
C GLU A 194 19.85 -4.27 -14.50
N MET A 195 19.10 -5.01 -13.68
CA MET A 195 19.68 -5.96 -12.72
C MET A 195 20.29 -7.16 -13.44
N ILE A 196 19.61 -7.72 -14.46
CA ILE A 196 20.13 -8.82 -15.27
C ILE A 196 21.44 -8.40 -15.97
N SER A 197 21.51 -7.20 -16.54
CA SER A 197 22.74 -6.75 -17.24
C SER A 197 23.93 -6.55 -16.30
N ARG A 198 23.69 -6.37 -15.00
CA ARG A 198 24.72 -6.20 -13.96
C ARG A 198 25.16 -7.51 -13.31
N ILE A 199 24.30 -8.53 -13.30
CA ILE A 199 24.62 -9.85 -12.74
C ILE A 199 25.36 -10.64 -13.82
N THR A 200 26.62 -10.95 -13.54
CA THR A 200 27.48 -11.77 -14.42
C THR A 200 27.27 -13.27 -14.22
N VAL A 201 26.60 -13.66 -13.13
CA VAL A 201 26.43 -15.06 -12.72
C VAL A 201 25.19 -15.68 -13.37
N PRO A 202 25.34 -16.72 -14.21
CA PRO A 202 24.20 -17.36 -14.86
C PRO A 202 23.36 -18.18 -13.88
N GLY A 203 22.07 -18.33 -14.16
CA GLY A 203 21.15 -19.20 -13.42
C GLY A 203 20.38 -18.53 -12.28
N VAL A 204 20.72 -17.29 -11.90
CA VAL A 204 19.95 -16.51 -10.93
C VAL A 204 18.59 -16.14 -11.52
N SER A 205 17.51 -16.35 -10.77
CA SER A 205 16.17 -15.94 -11.19
C SER A 205 15.96 -14.46 -10.87
N VAL A 206 15.83 -13.61 -11.88
CA VAL A 206 15.56 -12.18 -11.71
C VAL A 206 14.24 -11.83 -12.37
N GLU A 207 13.23 -11.48 -11.56
CA GLU A 207 11.86 -11.29 -12.02
C GLU A 207 11.23 -10.02 -11.46
N THR A 208 10.07 -9.64 -12.00
CA THR A 208 9.11 -8.82 -11.25
C THR A 208 8.12 -9.75 -10.55
N PHE A 209 7.36 -9.24 -9.57
CA PHE A 209 6.29 -10.02 -8.94
C PHE A 209 5.35 -10.65 -9.97
N ASN A 210 4.91 -9.85 -10.94
CA ASN A 210 4.03 -10.30 -12.02
C ASN A 210 4.69 -11.31 -12.95
N SER A 211 5.94 -11.07 -13.38
CA SER A 211 6.65 -12.03 -14.25
C SER A 211 6.91 -13.36 -13.54
N PHE A 212 7.19 -13.34 -12.23
CA PHE A 212 7.32 -14.54 -11.42
C PHE A 212 6.01 -15.33 -11.40
N CYS A 213 4.91 -14.67 -11.04
CA CYS A 213 3.57 -15.27 -11.02
C CYS A 213 3.20 -15.86 -12.39
N GLU A 214 3.42 -15.10 -13.47
CA GLU A 214 3.16 -15.55 -14.84
C GLU A 214 3.90 -16.86 -15.16
N LYS A 215 5.19 -16.94 -14.84
CA LYS A 215 5.99 -18.15 -15.05
C LYS A 215 5.47 -19.35 -14.27
N MET A 216 5.04 -19.15 -13.02
CA MET A 216 4.49 -20.23 -12.20
C MET A 216 3.16 -20.72 -12.76
N LEU A 217 2.28 -19.80 -13.16
CA LEU A 217 1.02 -20.15 -13.81
C LEU A 217 1.25 -20.87 -15.16
N GLN A 218 2.28 -20.51 -15.94
CA GLN A 218 2.58 -21.19 -17.22
C GLN A 218 3.03 -22.62 -16.98
N ARG A 219 3.96 -22.78 -16.04
CA ARG A 219 4.49 -24.10 -15.68
C ARG A 219 3.40 -25.06 -15.20
N HIS A 220 2.39 -24.53 -14.50
CA HIS A 220 1.32 -25.31 -13.90
C HIS A 220 -0.06 -25.11 -14.57
N ASN A 221 -0.09 -24.64 -15.83
CA ASN A 221 -1.33 -24.30 -16.54
C ASN A 221 -2.34 -25.46 -16.53
N HIS A 222 -1.86 -26.68 -16.78
CA HIS A 222 -2.67 -27.90 -16.84
C HIS A 222 -3.40 -28.26 -15.53
N LEU A 223 -2.96 -27.72 -14.39
CA LEU A 223 -3.63 -27.92 -13.10
C LEU A 223 -4.72 -26.89 -12.83
N LEU A 224 -4.65 -25.74 -13.52
CA LEU A 224 -5.46 -24.57 -13.22
C LEU A 224 -6.51 -24.28 -14.30
N TYR A 225 -6.17 -24.53 -15.57
CA TYR A 225 -6.95 -24.06 -16.71
C TYR A 225 -7.10 -25.14 -17.78
N ASP A 226 -8.30 -25.21 -18.36
CA ASP A 226 -8.59 -26.05 -19.53
C ASP A 226 -7.98 -25.49 -20.83
N LYS A 227 -7.57 -24.22 -20.81
CA LYS A 227 -7.00 -23.49 -21.95
C LYS A 227 -5.66 -22.89 -21.58
N GLU A 228 -4.85 -22.54 -22.57
CA GLU A 228 -3.66 -21.72 -22.35
C GLU A 228 -4.06 -20.34 -21.85
N PHE A 229 -3.49 -19.90 -20.73
CA PHE A 229 -3.74 -18.56 -20.25
C PHE A 229 -2.97 -17.51 -21.06
N ARG A 230 -3.57 -16.32 -21.21
CA ARG A 230 -2.95 -15.16 -21.83
C ARG A 230 -3.22 -13.89 -21.04
N ILE A 231 -2.20 -13.04 -20.93
CA ILE A 231 -2.32 -11.73 -20.28
C ILE A 231 -3.01 -10.72 -21.21
N ILE A 232 -4.08 -10.09 -20.72
CA ILE A 232 -4.80 -9.06 -21.46
C ILE A 232 -4.12 -7.69 -21.35
N ASN A 233 -4.12 -6.97 -22.46
CA ASN A 233 -3.70 -5.58 -22.52
C ASN A 233 -4.87 -4.60 -22.22
N TYR A 234 -4.56 -3.32 -22.09
CA TYR A 234 -5.56 -2.30 -21.76
C TYR A 234 -6.64 -2.12 -22.84
N ARG A 235 -6.31 -2.33 -24.13
CA ARG A 235 -7.30 -2.26 -25.22
C ARG A 235 -8.29 -3.43 -25.13
N GLU A 236 -7.79 -4.63 -24.84
CA GLU A 236 -8.61 -5.81 -24.60
C GLU A 236 -9.52 -5.60 -23.38
N LYS A 237 -9.02 -4.95 -22.31
CA LYS A 237 -9.86 -4.55 -21.17
C LYS A 237 -11.04 -3.67 -21.57
N ILE A 238 -10.82 -2.68 -22.44
CA ILE A 238 -11.88 -1.80 -22.98
C ILE A 238 -12.89 -2.61 -23.79
N LEU A 239 -12.43 -3.54 -24.63
CA LEU A 239 -13.31 -4.36 -25.46
C LEU A 239 -14.21 -5.26 -24.61
N LEU A 240 -13.68 -5.93 -23.59
CA LEU A 240 -14.46 -6.76 -22.66
C LEU A 240 -15.49 -5.93 -21.90
N PHE A 241 -15.09 -4.77 -21.39
CA PHE A 241 -16.01 -3.85 -20.70
C PHE A 241 -17.15 -3.38 -21.62
N ARG A 242 -16.85 -3.01 -22.87
CA ARG A 242 -17.88 -2.64 -23.85
C ARG A 242 -18.78 -3.82 -24.22
N LYS A 243 -18.22 -5.03 -24.34
CA LYS A 243 -18.99 -6.25 -24.59
C LYS A 243 -19.95 -6.56 -23.43
N ALA A 244 -19.50 -6.41 -22.18
CA ALA A 244 -20.34 -6.58 -20.99
C ALA A 244 -21.53 -5.59 -20.99
N LEU A 245 -21.27 -4.30 -21.30
CA LEU A 245 -22.34 -3.30 -21.47
C LEU A 245 -23.33 -3.68 -22.58
N SER A 246 -22.82 -4.18 -23.71
CA SER A 246 -23.65 -4.61 -24.84
C SER A 246 -24.55 -5.78 -24.49
N ILE A 247 -24.03 -6.78 -23.76
CA ILE A 247 -24.81 -7.96 -23.32
C ILE A 247 -25.93 -7.55 -22.37
N LEU A 248 -25.68 -6.56 -21.50
CA LEU A 248 -26.69 -6.02 -20.59
C LEU A 248 -27.70 -5.08 -21.29
N GLY A 249 -27.57 -4.85 -22.61
CA GLY A 249 -28.38 -3.88 -23.34
C GLY A 249 -28.25 -2.46 -22.76
N MET A 250 -27.07 -2.13 -22.21
CA MET A 250 -26.84 -0.90 -21.47
C MET A 250 -25.91 0.05 -22.22
N PRO A 251 -26.45 1.13 -22.81
CA PRO A 251 -25.62 2.18 -23.42
C PRO A 251 -24.65 2.82 -22.41
N LEU A 252 -23.42 3.11 -22.85
CA LEU A 252 -22.37 3.68 -22.00
C LEU A 252 -22.80 4.97 -21.28
N ASN A 253 -23.54 5.85 -21.96
CA ASN A 253 -24.05 7.09 -21.36
C ASN A 253 -25.01 6.82 -20.19
N ARG A 254 -25.90 5.82 -20.33
CA ARG A 254 -26.83 5.40 -19.28
C ARG A 254 -26.07 4.81 -18.10
N ALA A 255 -25.05 4.00 -18.36
CA ALA A 255 -24.21 3.43 -17.31
C ALA A 255 -23.45 4.52 -16.54
N ILE A 256 -22.81 5.46 -17.25
CA ILE A 256 -22.12 6.62 -16.67
C ILE A 256 -23.07 7.47 -15.82
N ASN A 257 -24.28 7.74 -16.31
CA ASN A 257 -25.27 8.54 -15.57
C ASN A 257 -25.83 7.84 -14.34
N THR A 258 -25.79 6.50 -14.32
CA THR A 258 -26.21 5.69 -13.18
C THR A 258 -25.08 5.58 -12.15
N TYR A 259 -23.83 5.46 -12.62
CA TYR A 259 -22.67 5.29 -11.75
C TYR A 259 -22.17 6.60 -11.13
N PHE A 260 -22.11 7.69 -11.92
CA PHE A 260 -21.57 8.96 -11.46
C PHE A 260 -22.65 10.01 -11.18
N SER A 261 -22.52 10.70 -10.05
CA SER A 261 -23.31 11.89 -9.75
C SER A 261 -23.00 13.04 -10.73
N ILE A 262 -23.88 14.04 -10.78
CA ILE A 262 -23.66 15.26 -11.60
C ILE A 262 -22.34 15.93 -11.21
N ALA A 263 -22.06 16.04 -9.91
CA ALA A 263 -20.83 16.64 -9.40
C ALA A 263 -19.58 15.86 -9.85
N GLN A 264 -19.64 14.52 -9.82
CA GLN A 264 -18.52 13.67 -10.24
C GLN A 264 -18.23 13.78 -11.75
N ARG A 265 -19.22 14.09 -12.58
CA ARG A 265 -19.05 14.25 -14.03
C ARG A 265 -18.50 15.63 -14.45
N ARG A 266 -18.68 16.66 -13.61
CA ARG A 266 -18.29 18.04 -13.94
C ARG A 266 -16.81 18.14 -14.30
N GLY A 267 -16.51 18.75 -15.45
CA GLY A 267 -15.14 18.99 -15.91
C GLY A 267 -14.37 17.75 -16.40
N LYS A 268 -15.04 16.60 -16.59
CA LYS A 268 -14.42 15.37 -17.13
C LYS A 268 -14.96 15.06 -18.52
N THR A 269 -14.08 14.64 -19.41
CA THR A 269 -14.46 14.16 -20.74
C THR A 269 -15.15 12.79 -20.65
N PRO A 270 -16.00 12.43 -21.63
CA PRO A 270 -16.62 11.09 -21.68
C PRO A 270 -15.60 9.95 -21.64
N GLU A 271 -14.45 10.12 -22.31
CA GLU A 271 -13.36 9.14 -22.30
C GLU A 271 -12.76 8.97 -20.90
N LYS A 272 -12.54 10.08 -20.17
CA LYS A 272 -12.03 10.03 -18.79
C LYS A 272 -13.02 9.32 -17.86
N LEU A 273 -14.32 9.60 -18.00
CA LEU A 273 -15.37 8.91 -17.24
C LEU A 273 -15.44 7.42 -17.57
N MET A 274 -15.34 7.05 -18.84
CA MET A 274 -15.30 5.65 -19.28
C MET A 274 -14.10 4.92 -18.66
N ASN A 275 -12.91 5.52 -18.70
CA ASN A 275 -11.70 4.92 -18.13
C ASN A 275 -11.81 4.73 -16.62
N ILE A 276 -12.30 5.73 -15.88
CA ILE A 276 -12.53 5.60 -14.42
C ILE A 276 -13.52 4.46 -14.16
N PHE A 277 -14.68 4.50 -14.81
CA PHE A 277 -15.74 3.51 -14.59
C PHE A 277 -15.28 2.09 -14.93
N MET A 278 -14.61 1.91 -16.06
CA MET A 278 -14.03 0.62 -16.44
C MET A 278 -13.05 0.12 -15.38
N ASN A 279 -12.09 0.96 -14.96
CA ASN A 279 -11.10 0.57 -13.95
C ASN A 279 -11.77 0.18 -12.63
N ASP A 280 -12.83 0.87 -12.23
CA ASP A 280 -13.61 0.52 -11.03
C ASP A 280 -14.30 -0.85 -11.19
N MET A 281 -14.76 -1.23 -12.38
CA MET A 281 -15.33 -2.58 -12.60
C MET A 281 -14.27 -3.67 -12.46
N TYR A 282 -13.06 -3.44 -12.97
CA TYR A 282 -11.93 -4.35 -12.78
C TYR A 282 -11.51 -4.43 -11.32
N LEU A 283 -11.49 -3.30 -10.60
CA LEU A 283 -11.16 -3.26 -9.18
C LEU A 283 -12.20 -4.01 -8.33
N LEU A 284 -13.49 -3.86 -8.64
CA LEU A 284 -14.55 -4.58 -7.94
C LEU A 284 -14.48 -6.08 -8.26
N ARG A 285 -14.24 -6.45 -9.52
CA ARG A 285 -13.96 -7.84 -9.89
C ARG A 285 -12.84 -8.44 -9.05
N ASP A 286 -11.71 -7.74 -8.94
CA ASP A 286 -10.55 -8.16 -8.12
C ASP A 286 -10.91 -8.33 -6.65
N PHE A 287 -11.67 -7.38 -6.10
CA PHE A 287 -12.12 -7.41 -4.72
C PHE A 287 -12.97 -8.66 -4.40
N PHE A 288 -13.94 -9.00 -5.26
CA PHE A 288 -14.76 -10.18 -5.07
C PHE A 288 -13.95 -11.48 -5.21
N ARG A 289 -13.08 -11.57 -6.23
CA ARG A 289 -12.18 -12.72 -6.43
C ARG A 289 -11.26 -12.93 -5.23
N ALA A 290 -10.59 -11.88 -4.76
CA ALA A 290 -9.64 -11.95 -3.65
C ALA A 290 -10.27 -12.45 -2.34
N ARG A 291 -11.58 -12.23 -2.15
CA ARG A 291 -12.32 -12.66 -0.95
C ARG A 291 -13.14 -13.94 -1.15
N ASN A 292 -13.09 -14.55 -2.33
CA ASN A 292 -13.97 -15.65 -2.72
C ASN A 292 -15.45 -15.34 -2.45
N LEU A 293 -15.86 -14.09 -2.67
CA LEU A 293 -17.24 -13.64 -2.50
C LEU A 293 -18.00 -13.80 -3.81
N ASN A 294 -19.27 -14.19 -3.73
CA ASN A 294 -20.14 -14.17 -4.89
C ASN A 294 -20.42 -12.71 -5.29
N MET A 295 -20.38 -12.42 -6.60
CA MET A 295 -20.70 -11.11 -7.16
C MET A 295 -22.21 -10.90 -7.33
N ASP A 296 -23.05 -11.66 -6.63
CA ASP A 296 -24.51 -11.54 -6.71
C ASP A 296 -25.01 -10.37 -5.85
N SER A 297 -25.95 -9.61 -6.40
CA SER A 297 -26.46 -8.40 -5.72
C SER A 297 -27.21 -8.72 -4.44
N ASP A 298 -27.72 -9.95 -4.32
CA ASP A 298 -28.64 -10.35 -3.27
C ASP A 298 -27.90 -10.82 -2.02
N SER A 299 -26.57 -10.95 -2.08
CA SER A 299 -25.72 -11.32 -0.94
C SER A 299 -25.26 -10.13 -0.10
N PHE A 300 -25.67 -8.90 -0.42
CA PHE A 300 -25.27 -7.69 0.28
C PHE A 300 -26.48 -6.86 0.70
N ASP A 301 -26.50 -6.41 1.96
CA ASP A 301 -27.48 -5.44 2.44
C ASP A 301 -27.06 -4.05 1.95
N ILE A 302 -27.89 -3.45 1.09
CA ILE A 302 -27.55 -2.23 0.36
C ILE A 302 -28.73 -1.27 0.45
N ASP A 303 -28.43 -0.03 0.81
CA ASP A 303 -29.40 1.05 0.80
C ASP A 303 -30.15 1.13 -0.53
N ILE A 304 -31.45 1.36 -0.44
CA ILE A 304 -32.35 1.45 -1.60
C ILE A 304 -31.82 2.45 -2.65
N GLU A 305 -31.20 3.54 -2.19
CA GLU A 305 -30.59 4.57 -3.05
C GLU A 305 -29.46 4.02 -3.93
N HIS A 306 -28.62 3.13 -3.40
CA HIS A 306 -27.44 2.59 -4.07
C HIS A 306 -27.69 1.24 -4.76
N GLN A 307 -28.83 0.59 -4.47
CA GLN A 307 -29.17 -0.74 -4.95
C GLN A 307 -29.11 -0.85 -6.48
N LYS A 308 -29.60 0.17 -7.20
CA LYS A 308 -29.60 0.18 -8.67
C LYS A 308 -28.19 0.23 -9.25
N SER A 309 -27.34 1.12 -8.72
CA SER A 309 -25.96 1.27 -9.18
C SER A 309 -25.13 0.05 -8.84
N PHE A 310 -25.30 -0.52 -7.65
CA PHE A 310 -24.61 -1.75 -7.26
C PHE A 310 -25.02 -2.96 -8.11
N LYS A 311 -26.31 -3.14 -8.40
CA LYS A 311 -26.80 -4.21 -9.30
C LYS A 311 -26.15 -4.12 -10.68
N MET A 312 -26.10 -2.91 -11.24
CA MET A 312 -25.46 -2.66 -12.54
C MET A 312 -23.97 -3.01 -12.50
N VAL A 313 -23.25 -2.48 -11.51
CA VAL A 313 -21.80 -2.63 -11.37
C VAL A 313 -21.40 -4.09 -11.14
N SER A 314 -22.15 -4.79 -10.28
CA SER A 314 -21.94 -6.22 -10.00
C SER A 314 -22.19 -7.08 -11.24
N ALA A 315 -23.26 -6.78 -12.00
CA ALA A 315 -23.56 -7.49 -13.24
C ALA A 315 -22.47 -7.27 -14.31
N ILE A 316 -21.96 -6.04 -14.46
CA ILE A 316 -20.86 -5.75 -15.40
C ILE A 316 -19.59 -6.49 -14.98
N SER A 317 -19.22 -6.40 -13.71
CA SER A 317 -18.00 -7.03 -13.18
C SER A 317 -18.03 -8.55 -13.34
N ARG A 318 -19.19 -9.18 -13.07
CA ARG A 318 -19.40 -10.62 -13.26
C ARG A 318 -19.31 -11.05 -14.72
N LEU A 319 -19.87 -10.27 -15.64
CA LEU A 319 -19.77 -10.56 -17.08
C LEU A 319 -18.32 -10.43 -17.57
N ILE A 320 -17.57 -9.43 -17.09
CA ILE A 320 -16.14 -9.30 -17.40
C ILE A 320 -15.39 -10.54 -16.90
N ASP A 321 -15.62 -10.95 -15.64
CA ASP A 321 -14.96 -12.13 -15.06
C ASP A 321 -15.24 -13.41 -15.86
N SER A 322 -16.52 -13.67 -16.12
CA SER A 322 -16.97 -14.83 -16.91
C SER A 322 -16.33 -14.85 -18.30
N GLN A 323 -16.33 -13.72 -19.00
CA GLN A 323 -15.69 -13.61 -20.32
C GLN A 323 -14.19 -13.80 -20.27
N MET A 324 -13.53 -13.33 -19.20
CA MET A 324 -12.11 -13.52 -19.02
C MET A 324 -11.78 -15.00 -18.79
N ILE A 325 -12.57 -15.69 -17.96
CA ILE A 325 -12.42 -17.13 -17.72
C ILE A 325 -12.64 -17.91 -19.03
N GLU A 326 -13.74 -17.66 -19.73
CA GLU A 326 -14.11 -18.36 -20.97
C GLU A 326 -13.04 -18.26 -22.06
N GLN A 327 -12.38 -17.10 -22.17
CA GLN A 327 -11.35 -16.81 -23.17
C GLN A 327 -9.92 -17.15 -22.70
N GLY A 328 -9.73 -17.65 -21.47
CA GLY A 328 -8.40 -17.90 -20.92
C GLY A 328 -7.60 -16.62 -20.62
N PHE A 329 -8.29 -15.50 -20.43
CA PHE A 329 -7.70 -14.19 -20.19
C PHE A 329 -7.43 -13.94 -18.71
N ARG A 330 -6.29 -13.33 -18.43
CA ARG A 330 -5.85 -12.92 -17.09
C ARG A 330 -5.26 -11.53 -17.14
N ASP A 331 -5.34 -10.79 -16.05
CA ASP A 331 -4.56 -9.57 -15.89
C ASP A 331 -3.55 -9.66 -14.74
N PHE A 332 -2.90 -8.53 -14.46
CA PHE A 332 -1.87 -8.44 -13.42
C PHE A 332 -2.38 -8.76 -12.02
N SER A 333 -3.66 -8.49 -11.72
CA SER A 333 -4.24 -8.84 -10.43
C SER A 333 -4.48 -10.35 -10.35
N ASP A 334 -5.02 -10.94 -11.42
CA ASP A 334 -5.26 -12.38 -11.48
C ASP A 334 -3.97 -13.19 -11.34
N GLN A 335 -2.88 -12.76 -11.99
CA GLN A 335 -1.58 -13.42 -11.87
C GLN A 335 -1.18 -13.66 -10.41
N LEU A 336 -1.34 -12.64 -9.56
CA LEU A 336 -0.97 -12.73 -8.17
C LEU A 336 -1.98 -13.57 -7.37
N LEU A 337 -3.28 -13.28 -7.50
CA LEU A 337 -4.33 -13.99 -6.77
C LEU A 337 -4.35 -15.50 -7.07
N GLU A 338 -4.19 -15.87 -8.34
CA GLU A 338 -4.20 -17.27 -8.76
C GLU A 338 -2.92 -17.99 -8.38
N THR A 339 -1.76 -17.32 -8.40
CA THR A 339 -0.51 -17.90 -7.88
C THR A 339 -0.61 -18.15 -6.38
N LEU A 340 -1.15 -17.20 -5.61
CA LEU A 340 -1.40 -17.38 -4.18
C LEU A 340 -2.35 -18.55 -3.91
N SER A 341 -3.43 -18.67 -4.69
CA SER A 341 -4.38 -19.78 -4.61
C SER A 341 -3.73 -21.12 -4.95
N LEU A 342 -2.94 -21.18 -6.04
CA LEU A 342 -2.19 -22.37 -6.45
C LEU A 342 -1.27 -22.83 -5.32
N PHE A 343 -0.41 -21.95 -4.81
CA PHE A 343 0.56 -22.29 -3.78
C PHE A 343 -0.07 -22.63 -2.43
N SER A 344 -1.21 -22.01 -2.10
CA SER A 344 -1.95 -22.37 -0.89
C SER A 344 -2.57 -23.78 -0.98
N LYS A 345 -3.03 -24.19 -2.17
CA LYS A 345 -3.62 -25.52 -2.40
C LYS A 345 -2.57 -26.61 -2.64
N HIS A 346 -1.45 -26.24 -3.26
CA HIS A 346 -0.37 -27.12 -3.67
C HIS A 346 0.99 -26.60 -3.20
N PRO A 347 1.27 -26.61 -1.89
CA PRO A 347 2.55 -26.14 -1.34
C PRO A 347 3.76 -26.88 -1.91
N GLU A 348 3.59 -28.13 -2.36
CA GLU A 348 4.62 -28.95 -2.99
C GLU A 348 5.14 -28.39 -4.33
N LEU A 349 4.39 -27.50 -4.98
CA LEU A 349 4.79 -26.86 -6.23
C LEU A 349 5.69 -25.62 -6.00
N ILE A 350 5.81 -25.16 -4.76
CA ILE A 350 6.64 -24.01 -4.42
C ILE A 350 8.11 -24.39 -4.56
N GLN A 351 8.79 -23.76 -5.51
CA GLN A 351 10.24 -23.89 -5.63
C GLN A 351 10.91 -23.33 -4.37
N LYS A 352 11.76 -24.15 -3.74
CA LYS A 352 12.53 -23.73 -2.57
C LYS A 352 13.66 -22.78 -2.97
N TYR A 353 13.56 -21.53 -2.53
CA TYR A 353 14.62 -20.53 -2.65
C TYR A 353 15.34 -20.38 -1.31
N ASP A 354 16.65 -20.53 -1.31
CA ASP A 354 17.46 -20.31 -0.11
C ASP A 354 17.63 -18.80 0.15
N HIS A 355 17.63 -17.99 -0.92
CA HIS A 355 17.71 -16.53 -0.83
C HIS A 355 16.65 -15.86 -1.72
N ILE A 356 15.87 -14.97 -1.11
CA ILE A 356 15.02 -14.00 -1.84
C ILE A 356 15.53 -12.60 -1.56
N LEU A 357 15.80 -11.85 -2.63
CA LEU A 357 16.20 -10.46 -2.59
C LEU A 357 15.09 -9.61 -3.21
N ILE A 358 14.70 -8.52 -2.55
CA ILE A 358 13.58 -7.67 -3.00
C ILE A 358 14.04 -6.22 -3.09
N ASP A 359 13.88 -5.64 -4.27
CA ASP A 359 14.10 -4.21 -4.52
C ASP A 359 12.79 -3.41 -4.36
N GLU A 360 12.90 -2.13 -4.06
CA GLU A 360 11.79 -1.19 -3.83
C GLU A 360 10.74 -1.73 -2.83
N PHE A 361 11.20 -2.26 -1.70
CA PHE A 361 10.36 -2.90 -0.69
C PHE A 361 9.28 -1.96 -0.09
N GLN A 362 9.47 -0.64 -0.17
CA GLN A 362 8.46 0.34 0.26
C GLN A 362 7.18 0.32 -0.59
N ASP A 363 7.25 -0.19 -1.82
CA ASP A 363 6.12 -0.19 -2.77
C ASP A 363 5.42 -1.57 -2.83
N VAL A 364 5.65 -2.42 -1.84
CA VAL A 364 5.03 -3.74 -1.74
C VAL A 364 3.61 -3.63 -1.16
N ASN A 365 2.69 -4.44 -1.68
CA ASN A 365 1.30 -4.56 -1.20
C ASN A 365 1.05 -5.87 -0.43
N ALA A 366 -0.14 -5.98 0.18
CA ALA A 366 -0.52 -7.13 1.01
C ALA A 366 -0.41 -8.48 0.30
N SER A 367 -0.87 -8.57 -0.95
CA SER A 367 -0.83 -9.81 -1.73
C SER A 367 0.59 -10.22 -2.10
N GLN A 368 1.48 -9.25 -2.34
CA GLN A 368 2.91 -9.50 -2.58
C GLN A 368 3.63 -9.96 -1.30
N ILE A 369 3.28 -9.40 -0.14
CA ILE A 369 3.76 -9.90 1.17
C ILE A 369 3.31 -11.35 1.38
N GLN A 370 2.04 -11.64 1.12
CA GLN A 370 1.53 -13.01 1.23
C GLN A 370 2.29 -13.98 0.31
N LEU A 371 2.66 -13.54 -0.90
CA LEU A 371 3.46 -14.35 -1.80
C LEU A 371 4.84 -14.63 -1.21
N ILE A 372 5.51 -13.62 -0.67
CA ILE A 372 6.83 -13.78 -0.02
C ILE A 372 6.73 -14.75 1.16
N ASP A 373 5.65 -14.66 1.94
CA ASP A 373 5.40 -15.53 3.10
C ASP A 373 5.18 -16.99 2.68
N LEU A 374 4.44 -17.23 1.58
CA LEU A 374 4.28 -18.57 1.00
C LEU A 374 5.58 -19.13 0.43
N LEU A 375 6.41 -18.30 -0.21
CA LEU A 375 7.72 -18.72 -0.71
C LEU A 375 8.68 -19.12 0.43
N ASN A 376 8.44 -18.60 1.64
CA ASN A 376 9.14 -18.93 2.88
C ASN A 376 10.66 -19.11 2.71
N PRO A 377 11.38 -18.08 2.22
CA PRO A 377 12.81 -18.20 1.97
C PRO A 377 13.58 -18.34 3.28
N THR A 378 14.66 -19.12 3.26
CA THR A 378 15.60 -19.19 4.40
C THR A 378 16.18 -17.80 4.70
N ASN A 379 16.59 -17.08 3.64
CA ASN A 379 17.18 -15.76 3.74
C ASN A 379 16.36 -14.74 2.93
N LEU A 380 15.92 -13.66 3.59
CA LEU A 380 15.23 -12.53 2.96
C LEU A 380 16.09 -11.27 3.10
N PHE A 381 16.44 -10.67 1.95
CA PHE A 381 17.15 -9.41 1.88
C PHE A 381 16.26 -8.38 1.16
N ALA A 382 15.69 -7.45 1.91
CA ALA A 382 14.84 -6.39 1.38
C ALA A 382 15.61 -5.07 1.29
N VAL A 383 15.43 -4.31 0.21
CA VAL A 383 15.99 -2.97 0.02
C VAL A 383 14.88 -2.00 -0.32
N GLY A 384 14.90 -0.82 0.29
CA GLY A 384 13.92 0.22 -0.03
C GLY A 384 14.23 1.55 0.62
N ASP A 385 13.48 2.58 0.24
CA ASP A 385 13.51 3.90 0.85
C ASP A 385 12.10 4.32 1.24
N PRO A 386 11.75 4.35 2.54
CA PRO A 386 10.43 4.80 2.99
C PRO A 386 10.06 6.20 2.46
N ARG A 387 11.04 7.09 2.24
CA ARG A 387 10.82 8.44 1.67
C ARG A 387 10.32 8.41 0.22
N GLN A 388 10.50 7.29 -0.49
CA GLN A 388 10.15 7.14 -1.91
C GLN A 388 8.85 6.35 -2.12
N SER A 389 8.10 6.03 -1.06
CA SER A 389 6.81 5.34 -1.15
C SER A 389 5.75 6.22 -1.81
N ILE A 390 5.56 6.09 -3.13
CA ILE A 390 4.62 6.89 -3.93
C ILE A 390 3.48 6.06 -4.54
N TYR A 391 3.50 4.74 -4.41
CA TYR A 391 2.47 3.84 -4.96
C TYR A 391 1.37 3.46 -3.95
N GLY A 392 1.13 4.27 -2.91
CA GLY A 392 0.07 4.03 -1.93
C GLY A 392 -1.34 3.94 -2.54
N TRP A 393 -1.63 4.74 -3.58
CA TRP A 393 -2.90 4.69 -4.32
C TRP A 393 -3.13 3.37 -5.09
N ARG A 394 -2.07 2.57 -5.29
CA ARG A 394 -2.14 1.21 -5.88
C ARG A 394 -2.24 0.10 -4.82
N GLY A 395 -2.40 0.46 -3.55
CA GLY A 395 -2.51 -0.47 -2.43
C GLY A 395 -1.18 -0.87 -1.78
N SER A 396 -0.07 -0.21 -2.12
CA SER A 396 1.21 -0.40 -1.43
C SER A 396 1.11 0.17 0.00
N ASP A 397 1.70 -0.52 0.99
CA ASP A 397 1.67 -0.06 2.38
C ASP A 397 3.10 0.07 2.93
N ILE A 398 3.50 1.32 3.17
CA ILE A 398 4.79 1.68 3.76
C ILE A 398 5.03 1.01 5.13
N LYS A 399 3.97 0.57 5.83
CA LYS A 399 4.12 -0.16 7.10
C LYS A 399 4.94 -1.43 6.94
N TYR A 400 4.95 -2.09 5.78
CA TYR A 400 5.73 -3.31 5.61
C TYR A 400 7.25 -3.07 5.74
N ILE A 401 7.74 -1.93 5.23
CA ILE A 401 9.14 -1.56 5.40
C ILE A 401 9.41 -1.00 6.81
N LEU A 402 8.49 -0.20 7.37
CA LEU A 402 8.67 0.42 8.70
C LEU A 402 8.59 -0.59 9.86
N ASN A 403 7.77 -1.62 9.72
CA ASN A 403 7.51 -2.63 10.74
C ASN A 403 8.27 -3.94 10.45
N PHE A 404 9.32 -3.90 9.62
CA PHE A 404 10.10 -5.08 9.28
C PHE A 404 10.70 -5.76 10.53
N GLU A 405 11.23 -4.96 11.47
CA GLU A 405 11.77 -5.43 12.76
C GLU A 405 10.70 -6.07 13.66
N GLU A 406 9.44 -5.63 13.56
CA GLU A 406 8.33 -6.22 14.31
C GLU A 406 7.93 -7.58 13.73
N LYS A 407 8.02 -7.73 12.40
CA LYS A 407 7.75 -9.01 11.73
C LYS A 407 8.91 -10.01 11.90
N TYR A 408 10.14 -9.52 11.93
CA TYR A 408 11.35 -10.32 12.00
C TYR A 408 12.24 -9.85 13.15
N SER A 409 12.05 -10.41 14.35
CA SER A 409 12.76 -9.99 15.57
C SER A 409 14.29 -10.07 15.46
N ASP A 410 14.79 -11.05 14.70
CA ASP A 410 16.23 -11.33 14.56
C ASP A 410 16.82 -10.66 13.30
N CYS A 411 16.15 -9.63 12.77
CA CYS A 411 16.61 -8.96 11.57
C CYS A 411 17.80 -8.02 11.80
N GLU A 412 18.64 -7.88 10.78
CA GLU A 412 19.64 -6.82 10.71
C GLU A 412 19.09 -5.65 9.88
N ILE A 413 19.12 -4.44 10.43
CA ILE A 413 18.77 -3.21 9.71
C ILE A 413 20.05 -2.47 9.34
N ILE A 414 20.23 -2.21 8.04
CA ILE A 414 21.40 -1.52 7.51
C ILE A 414 20.95 -0.27 6.78
N SER A 415 21.51 0.87 7.17
CA SER A 415 21.16 2.19 6.66
C SER A 415 22.24 2.69 5.69
N LEU A 416 21.87 2.96 4.44
CA LEU A 416 22.75 3.57 3.43
C LEU A 416 22.40 5.05 3.27
N THR A 417 23.21 5.92 3.88
CA THR A 417 22.97 7.37 3.93
C THR A 417 23.84 8.18 2.98
N ILE A 418 24.88 7.57 2.39
CA ILE A 418 25.77 8.26 1.44
C ILE A 418 25.13 8.25 0.04
N ASN A 419 24.94 9.43 -0.56
CA ASN A 419 24.42 9.62 -1.91
C ASN A 419 25.58 9.81 -2.91
N TYR A 420 25.63 8.96 -3.93
CA TYR A 420 26.66 8.97 -4.98
C TYR A 420 26.18 9.58 -6.32
N ARG A 421 24.95 10.08 -6.37
CA ARG A 421 24.29 10.53 -7.61
C ARG A 421 24.24 12.05 -7.75
N SER A 422 24.09 12.76 -6.64
CA SER A 422 23.73 14.17 -6.59
C SER A 422 24.75 14.96 -5.78
N THR A 423 24.95 16.21 -6.17
CA THR A 423 25.84 17.17 -5.50
C THR A 423 25.25 17.62 -4.16
N LYS A 424 26.10 18.22 -3.30
CA LYS A 424 25.69 18.64 -1.95
C LYS A 424 24.44 19.52 -1.96
N GLY A 425 24.37 20.53 -2.83
CA GLY A 425 23.22 21.46 -2.87
C GLY A 425 21.87 20.77 -3.11
N ILE A 426 21.83 19.80 -4.04
CA ILE A 426 20.61 19.02 -4.33
C ILE A 426 20.26 18.13 -3.12
N VAL A 427 21.25 17.46 -2.53
CA VAL A 427 21.03 16.57 -1.38
C VAL A 427 20.50 17.36 -0.17
N ASP A 428 21.08 18.52 0.12
CA ASP A 428 20.67 19.39 1.23
C ASP A 428 19.25 19.94 1.02
N LEU A 429 18.89 20.32 -0.21
CA LEU A 429 17.52 20.71 -0.56
C LEU A 429 16.54 19.54 -0.33
N CYS A 430 16.87 18.35 -0.80
CA CYS A 430 16.02 17.16 -0.61
C CYS A 430 15.84 16.80 0.87
N ASN A 431 16.92 16.83 1.66
CA ASN A 431 16.87 16.62 3.11
C ASN A 431 15.92 17.64 3.77
N SER A 432 16.05 18.92 3.39
CA SER A 432 15.19 19.99 3.90
C SER A 432 13.71 19.77 3.57
N CYS A 433 13.39 19.37 2.33
CA CYS A 433 12.01 19.06 1.92
C CYS A 433 11.42 17.85 2.64
N CYS A 434 12.26 16.88 3.03
CA CYS A 434 11.81 15.62 3.64
C CYS A 434 11.93 15.60 5.17
N LYS A 435 12.37 16.71 5.80
CA LYS A 435 12.69 16.77 7.23
C LYS A 435 11.52 16.35 8.13
N GLU A 436 10.29 16.73 7.77
CA GLU A 436 9.08 16.37 8.53
C GLU A 436 8.76 14.87 8.51
N LEU A 437 9.39 14.09 7.62
CA LEU A 437 9.22 12.63 7.55
C LEU A 437 9.99 11.88 8.65
N GLY A 438 10.92 12.54 9.36
CA GLY A 438 11.61 11.96 10.52
C GLY A 438 12.70 10.91 10.20
N PHE A 439 13.17 10.83 8.96
CA PHE A 439 14.27 9.94 8.55
C PHE A 439 15.63 10.65 8.61
N ALA A 440 16.71 9.88 8.75
CA ALA A 440 18.07 10.42 8.75
C ALA A 440 18.42 11.10 7.42
N ASP A 441 19.14 12.22 7.52
CA ASP A 441 19.62 12.99 6.39
C ASP A 441 20.63 12.18 5.56
N LEU A 442 20.58 12.40 4.25
CA LEU A 442 21.57 11.86 3.32
C LEU A 442 22.80 12.77 3.29
N LYS A 443 23.98 12.16 3.09
CA LYS A 443 25.24 12.87 2.91
C LYS A 443 25.69 12.73 1.47
N ALA A 444 25.98 13.83 0.78
CA ALA A 444 26.53 13.78 -0.56
C ALA A 444 27.96 13.22 -0.54
N HIS A 445 28.28 12.30 -1.45
CA HIS A 445 29.64 11.86 -1.74
C HIS A 445 30.34 12.78 -2.73
N LEU A 446 29.58 13.29 -3.71
CA LEU A 446 30.05 14.30 -4.64
C LEU A 446 30.30 15.60 -3.87
N GLY A 447 31.39 16.31 -4.21
CA GLY A 447 31.78 17.55 -3.54
C GLY A 447 30.81 18.72 -3.78
N ASP A 448 31.24 19.88 -3.31
CA ASP A 448 30.52 21.14 -3.51
C ASP A 448 30.67 21.60 -4.97
N ASP A 449 29.73 21.22 -5.82
CA ASP A 449 29.55 21.89 -7.10
C ASP A 449 28.77 23.19 -6.89
N THR A 450 29.24 24.26 -7.55
CA THR A 450 28.69 25.63 -7.57
C THR A 450 27.35 25.75 -8.31
N ILE A 451 26.65 24.65 -8.59
CA ILE A 451 25.38 24.68 -9.30
C ILE A 451 24.27 25.00 -8.30
N ASP A 452 23.94 26.28 -8.22
CA ASP A 452 22.85 26.79 -7.41
C ASP A 452 21.50 26.22 -7.90
N SER A 453 20.70 25.73 -6.96
CA SER A 453 19.31 25.35 -7.24
C SER A 453 18.43 26.61 -7.27
N HIS A 454 17.89 26.95 -8.43
CA HIS A 454 17.05 28.14 -8.60
C HIS A 454 15.55 27.79 -8.59
N LEU A 455 14.78 28.47 -7.73
CA LEU A 455 13.32 28.46 -7.80
C LEU A 455 12.82 29.68 -8.58
N ILE A 456 12.37 29.47 -9.81
CA ILE A 456 11.96 30.56 -10.71
C ILE A 456 10.44 30.58 -10.85
N LYS A 457 9.81 31.66 -10.38
CA LYS A 457 8.37 31.85 -10.50
C LYS A 457 8.01 32.40 -11.88
N GLN A 458 7.12 31.71 -12.59
CA GLN A 458 6.61 32.11 -13.89
C GLN A 458 5.17 32.61 -13.79
N SER A 459 4.77 33.55 -14.64
CA SER A 459 3.44 34.19 -14.55
C SER A 459 2.34 33.29 -15.12
N ASN A 460 2.67 32.40 -16.05
CA ASN A 460 1.76 31.44 -16.65
C ASN A 460 2.50 30.22 -17.22
N LYS A 461 1.74 29.19 -17.60
CA LYS A 461 2.26 27.93 -18.14
C LYS A 461 3.02 28.09 -19.47
N GLN A 462 2.65 29.08 -20.29
CA GLN A 462 3.31 29.30 -21.59
C GLN A 462 4.70 29.90 -21.39
N GLN A 463 4.85 30.82 -20.42
CA GLN A 463 6.15 31.37 -20.03
C GLN A 463 7.03 30.32 -19.35
N GLU A 464 6.46 29.47 -18.50
CA GLU A 464 7.18 28.32 -17.93
C GLU A 464 7.69 27.38 -19.02
N PHE A 465 6.83 27.03 -19.97
CA PHE A 465 7.21 26.20 -21.11
C PHE A 465 8.32 26.85 -21.95
N ALA A 466 8.15 28.12 -22.33
CA ALA A 466 9.13 28.86 -23.12
C ALA A 466 10.48 28.98 -22.37
N PHE A 467 10.45 29.26 -21.07
CA PHE A 467 11.64 29.32 -20.22
C PHE A 467 12.39 27.98 -20.18
N VAL A 468 11.68 26.86 -20.04
CA VAL A 468 12.31 25.54 -20.05
C VAL A 468 12.94 25.25 -21.41
N ILE A 469 12.28 25.61 -22.52
CA ILE A 469 12.83 25.45 -23.86
C ILE A 469 14.10 26.29 -24.05
N ASP A 470 14.08 27.55 -23.62
CA ASP A 470 15.24 28.47 -23.67
C ASP A 470 16.45 27.99 -22.86
N LYS A 471 16.24 27.19 -21.81
CA LYS A 471 17.33 26.61 -21.01
C LYS A 471 17.87 25.27 -21.50
N ILE A 472 17.14 24.60 -22.38
CA ILE A 472 17.57 23.30 -22.95
C ILE A 472 18.33 23.51 -24.26
N ILE A 473 17.92 24.49 -25.07
CA ILE A 473 18.58 24.90 -26.31
C ILE A 473 19.81 25.75 -25.96
#